data_AF-A0A0R0EXY6-F1
#
_entry.id   AF-A0A0R0EXY6-F1
#
_cell.length_a   1.000
_cell.length_b   1.000
_cell.length_c   1.000
_cell.angle_alpha   90.00
_cell.angle_beta   90.00
_cell.angle_gamma   90.00
#
_symmetry.space_group_name_H-M   'P 1'
#
loop_
_entity.id
_entity.type
_entity.pdbx_description
1 polymer ?
#
loop_
_entity_poly.entity_id
_entity_poly.type
_entity_poly.pdbx_seq_one_letter_code
_entity_poly.pdbx_strand_id
1 'polypeptide(L)'
;MSTLKKLVLRGTLTRLPNWISQFPNLVQLYLSGSRLTNDALKSLKNMPRLMLLFLSDNAYEGETLNFQSGGFQKLKTLLLKSLNKLESILIDRGALCSLELFSLRELSQLKTVPSGIQHLEKLKDLYIEDMPTEFEQRTAPDGGEDHWIIQDVPHVRIWSEDAEEPLHMFGRSHH
;
A
#
# COMPACT_ATOMS: atom_id res chain seq x y z
N MET A 1 25.81 -13.00 -11.17
CA MET A 1 24.77 -12.51 -10.24
C MET A 1 23.81 -11.60 -11.01
N SER A 2 22.50 -11.69 -10.75
CA SER A 2 21.51 -10.87 -11.47
C SER A 2 21.67 -9.37 -11.15
N THR A 3 21.71 -8.53 -12.18
CA THR A 3 21.70 -7.06 -12.08
C THR A 3 20.29 -6.48 -12.13
N LEU A 4 19.26 -7.33 -12.14
CA LEU A 4 17.87 -6.93 -12.30
C LEU A 4 17.43 -6.02 -11.15
N LYS A 5 17.02 -4.79 -11.49
CA LYS A 5 16.53 -3.78 -10.54
C LYS A 5 15.02 -3.59 -10.59
N LYS A 6 14.39 -3.90 -11.73
CA LYS A 6 12.96 -3.74 -11.94
C LYS A 6 12.39 -5.03 -12.50
N LEU A 7 11.29 -5.50 -11.92
CA LEU A 7 10.56 -6.68 -12.37
C LEU A 7 9.08 -6.33 -12.48
N VAL A 8 8.50 -6.66 -13.61
CA VAL A 8 7.06 -6.52 -13.87
C VAL A 8 6.53 -7.90 -14.21
N LEU A 9 5.56 -8.38 -13.45
CA LEU A 9 4.85 -9.63 -13.73
C LEU A 9 3.37 -9.33 -13.92
N ARG A 10 2.79 -9.93 -14.95
CA ARG A 10 1.38 -9.82 -15.29
C ARG A 10 0.77 -11.20 -15.44
N GLY A 11 -0.47 -11.34 -15.00
CA GLY A 11 -1.24 -12.59 -15.07
C GLY A 11 -1.10 -13.46 -13.83
N THR A 12 -1.90 -14.52 -13.80
CA THR A 12 -2.10 -15.37 -12.61
C THR A 12 -0.82 -16.08 -12.19
N LEU A 13 -0.38 -15.82 -10.95
CA LEU A 13 0.76 -16.50 -10.35
C LEU A 13 0.33 -17.41 -9.20
N THR A 14 -0.69 -17.03 -8.41
CA THR A 14 -1.15 -17.63 -7.14
C THR A 14 -0.12 -17.62 -6.00
N ARG A 15 1.15 -17.78 -6.34
CA ARG A 15 2.33 -17.68 -5.48
C ARG A 15 3.46 -17.00 -6.23
N LEU A 16 4.32 -16.29 -5.52
CA LEU A 16 5.55 -15.81 -6.15
C LEU A 16 6.47 -17.00 -6.43
N PRO A 17 7.12 -17.05 -7.61
CA PRO A 17 8.08 -18.10 -7.90
C PRO A 17 9.25 -18.07 -6.92
N ASN A 18 9.76 -19.25 -6.53
CA ASN A 18 10.88 -19.37 -5.60
C ASN A 18 12.14 -18.63 -6.08
N TRP A 19 12.26 -18.39 -7.39
CA TRP A 19 13.39 -17.64 -7.96
C TRP A 19 13.34 -16.15 -7.63
N ILE A 20 12.24 -15.58 -7.13
CA ILE A 20 12.19 -14.13 -6.85
C ILE A 20 13.22 -13.72 -5.79
N SER A 21 13.47 -14.60 -4.82
CA SER A 21 14.50 -14.44 -3.79
C SER A 21 15.93 -14.48 -4.37
N GLN A 22 16.12 -14.94 -5.61
CA GLN A 22 17.41 -14.94 -6.32
C GLN A 22 17.74 -13.58 -6.95
N PHE A 23 16.86 -12.57 -6.79
CA PHE A 23 17.09 -11.19 -7.22
C PHE A 23 17.34 -10.26 -6.03
N PRO A 24 18.50 -10.37 -5.35
CA PRO A 24 18.82 -9.51 -4.19
C PRO A 24 18.97 -8.03 -4.57
N ASN A 25 19.13 -7.75 -5.87
CA ASN A 25 19.26 -6.40 -6.43
C ASN A 25 17.93 -5.78 -6.87
N LEU A 26 16.81 -6.49 -6.70
CA LEU A 26 15.51 -5.97 -7.11
C LEU A 26 15.12 -4.78 -6.24
N VAL A 27 14.84 -3.67 -6.90
CA VAL A 27 14.46 -2.38 -6.27
C VAL A 27 12.98 -2.10 -6.46
N GLN A 28 12.42 -2.47 -7.62
CA GLN A 28 11.04 -2.18 -7.97
C GLN A 28 10.34 -3.46 -8.43
N LEU A 29 9.23 -3.79 -7.79
CA LEU A 29 8.39 -4.92 -8.14
C LEU A 29 6.98 -4.43 -8.48
N TYR A 30 6.53 -4.79 -9.67
CA TYR A 30 5.20 -4.51 -10.19
C TYR A 30 4.49 -5.82 -10.46
N LEU A 31 3.31 -6.00 -9.87
CA LEU A 31 2.51 -7.20 -9.99
C LEU A 31 1.09 -6.78 -10.40
N SER A 32 0.58 -7.38 -11.46
CA SER A 32 -0.78 -7.13 -11.98
C SER A 32 -1.46 -8.45 -12.29
N GLY A 33 -2.72 -8.64 -11.89
CA GLY A 33 -3.48 -9.86 -12.19
C GLY A 33 -2.92 -11.15 -11.57
N SER A 34 -2.02 -11.04 -10.59
CA SER A 34 -1.27 -12.16 -10.01
C SER A 34 -2.03 -13.03 -9.03
N ARG A 35 -3.14 -12.54 -8.44
CA ARG A 35 -3.98 -13.28 -7.47
C ARG A 35 -3.16 -13.90 -6.33
N LEU A 36 -2.28 -13.10 -5.73
CA LEU A 36 -1.43 -13.54 -4.63
C LEU A 36 -2.19 -13.53 -3.29
N THR A 37 -1.69 -14.31 -2.33
CA THR A 37 -2.12 -14.27 -0.92
C THR A 37 -0.98 -13.76 -0.02
N ASN A 38 -1.25 -13.55 1.28
CA ASN A 38 -0.22 -13.13 2.24
C ASN A 38 1.01 -14.03 2.26
N ASP A 39 0.85 -15.33 2.02
CA ASP A 39 1.97 -16.27 1.99
C ASP A 39 2.97 -15.94 0.89
N ALA A 40 2.50 -15.42 -0.24
CA ALA A 40 3.39 -14.95 -1.29
C ALA A 40 4.17 -13.70 -0.86
N LEU A 41 3.54 -12.77 -0.15
CA LEU A 41 4.17 -11.53 0.31
C LEU A 41 5.22 -11.76 1.41
N LYS A 42 5.11 -12.85 2.19
CA LYS A 42 6.15 -13.26 3.14
C LYS A 42 7.52 -13.43 2.48
N SER A 43 7.56 -13.91 1.24
CA SER A 43 8.81 -14.06 0.47
C SER A 43 9.45 -12.72 0.10
N LEU A 44 8.64 -11.66 -0.03
CA LEU A 44 9.12 -10.31 -0.33
C LEU A 44 9.59 -9.54 0.90
N LYS A 45 9.08 -9.93 2.08
CA LYS A 45 9.29 -9.27 3.38
C LYS A 45 10.76 -8.88 3.63
N ASN A 46 11.69 -9.76 3.27
CA ASN A 46 13.12 -9.66 3.59
C ASN A 46 13.99 -9.21 2.41
N MET A 47 13.40 -8.76 1.29
CA MET A 47 14.19 -8.32 0.14
C MET A 47 15.02 -7.07 0.49
N PRO A 48 16.36 -7.14 0.44
CA PRO A 48 17.23 -6.14 1.06
C PRO A 48 17.28 -4.80 0.32
N ARG A 49 16.81 -4.76 -0.94
CA ARG A 49 16.88 -3.58 -1.81
C ARG A 49 15.52 -3.17 -2.37
N LEU A 50 14.44 -3.88 -2.02
CA LEU A 50 13.11 -3.58 -2.53
C LEU A 50 12.62 -2.26 -1.92
N MET A 51 12.44 -1.26 -2.77
CA MET A 51 12.04 0.11 -2.40
C MET A 51 10.64 0.47 -2.92
N LEU A 52 10.19 -0.16 -4.01
CA LEU A 52 8.87 0.06 -4.58
C LEU A 52 8.14 -1.27 -4.77
N LEU A 53 6.92 -1.35 -4.27
CA LEU A 53 5.98 -2.43 -4.52
C LEU A 53 4.68 -1.84 -5.06
N PHE A 54 4.29 -2.27 -6.26
CA PHE A 54 3.00 -1.93 -6.85
C PHE A 54 2.20 -3.21 -7.09
N LEU A 55 1.03 -3.31 -6.45
CA LEU A 55 0.03 -4.36 -6.67
C LEU A 55 -1.18 -3.72 -7.37
N SER A 56 -1.51 -4.19 -8.58
CA SER A 56 -2.66 -3.69 -9.35
C SER A 56 -3.55 -4.82 -9.88
N ASP A 57 -4.76 -4.49 -10.33
CA ASP A 57 -5.62 -5.38 -11.12
C ASP A 57 -5.83 -6.77 -10.49
N ASN A 58 -6.27 -6.83 -9.23
CA ASN A 58 -6.40 -8.07 -8.47
C ASN A 58 -5.08 -8.88 -8.37
N ALA A 59 -3.94 -8.19 -8.26
CA ALA A 59 -2.66 -8.82 -7.94
C ALA A 59 -2.65 -9.51 -6.56
N TYR A 60 -3.58 -9.15 -5.69
CA TYR A 60 -3.81 -9.74 -4.39
C TYR A 60 -5.26 -10.21 -4.30
N GLU A 61 -5.49 -11.44 -3.83
CA GLU A 61 -6.83 -12.04 -3.70
C GLU A 61 -7.22 -12.37 -2.26
N GLY A 62 -6.37 -12.07 -1.29
CA GLY A 62 -6.73 -12.18 0.12
C GLY A 62 -7.64 -11.05 0.56
N GLU A 63 -8.38 -11.30 1.64
CA GLU A 63 -9.26 -10.29 2.27
C GLU A 63 -8.49 -9.35 3.20
N THR A 64 -7.37 -9.81 3.76
CA THR A 64 -6.56 -9.05 4.73
C THR A 64 -5.12 -8.98 4.31
N LEU A 65 -4.61 -7.81 3.93
CA LEU A 65 -3.19 -7.60 3.65
C LEU A 65 -2.44 -7.34 4.97
N ASN A 66 -1.56 -8.25 5.38
CA ASN A 66 -0.84 -8.13 6.66
C ASN A 66 0.66 -7.88 6.45
N PHE A 67 1.11 -6.69 6.86
CA PHE A 67 2.51 -6.31 6.95
C PHE A 67 3.06 -6.63 8.35
N GLN A 68 3.66 -7.82 8.47
CA GLN A 68 4.20 -8.31 9.72
C GLN A 68 5.44 -7.54 10.20
N SER A 69 5.62 -7.49 11.53
CA SER A 69 6.76 -6.81 12.17
C SER A 69 8.11 -7.20 11.58
N GLY A 70 9.00 -6.22 11.41
CA GLY A 70 10.30 -6.39 10.77
C GLY A 70 10.25 -6.56 9.24
N GLY A 71 9.06 -6.49 8.64
CA GLY A 71 8.89 -6.62 7.20
C GLY A 71 9.11 -5.35 6.41
N PHE A 72 9.58 -5.48 5.17
CA PHE A 72 9.65 -4.40 4.20
C PHE A 72 10.44 -3.16 4.69
N GLN A 73 11.54 -3.40 5.41
CA GLN A 73 12.30 -2.34 6.11
C GLN A 73 12.93 -1.28 5.18
N LYS A 74 13.03 -1.56 3.89
CA LYS A 74 13.59 -0.65 2.87
C LYS A 74 12.55 -0.11 1.88
N LEU A 75 11.30 -0.56 2.00
CA LEU A 75 10.23 -0.13 1.13
C LEU A 75 9.92 1.34 1.39
N LYS A 76 9.98 2.17 0.35
CA LYS A 76 9.68 3.61 0.37
C LYS A 76 8.34 3.94 -0.26
N THR A 77 7.93 3.15 -1.24
CA THR A 77 6.73 3.39 -2.03
C THR A 77 5.89 2.11 -2.09
N LEU A 78 4.66 2.21 -1.59
CA LEU A 78 3.66 1.15 -1.65
C LEU A 78 2.44 1.68 -2.39
N LEU A 79 2.11 1.04 -3.50
CA LEU A 79 0.97 1.39 -4.34
C LEU A 79 0.04 0.19 -4.40
N LEU A 80 -1.22 0.39 -4.05
CA LEU A 80 -2.28 -0.62 -4.12
C LEU A 80 -3.40 -0.06 -5.00
N LYS A 81 -3.74 -0.77 -6.08
CA LYS A 81 -4.76 -0.36 -7.05
C LYS A 81 -5.70 -1.52 -7.41
N SER A 82 -7.01 -1.28 -7.44
CA SER A 82 -8.02 -2.23 -7.96
C SER A 82 -7.89 -3.64 -7.36
N LEU A 83 -7.79 -3.74 -6.04
CA LEU A 83 -7.72 -5.00 -5.30
C LEU A 83 -9.10 -5.33 -4.72
N ASN A 84 -9.98 -5.91 -5.54
CA ASN A 84 -11.42 -5.95 -5.29
C ASN A 84 -11.87 -6.87 -4.14
N LYS A 85 -10.95 -7.69 -3.60
CA LYS A 85 -11.24 -8.55 -2.43
C LYS A 85 -10.67 -8.00 -1.14
N LEU A 86 -9.86 -6.94 -1.19
CA LEU A 86 -9.14 -6.45 -0.03
C LEU A 86 -10.10 -5.68 0.89
N GLU A 87 -10.38 -6.24 2.06
CA GLU A 87 -11.30 -5.67 3.06
C GLU A 87 -10.54 -4.95 4.18
N SER A 88 -9.31 -5.38 4.49
CA SER A 88 -8.51 -4.77 5.55
C SER A 88 -7.01 -4.79 5.26
N ILE A 89 -6.31 -3.79 5.81
CA ILE A 89 -4.86 -3.71 5.80
C ILE A 89 -4.38 -3.62 7.25
N LEU A 90 -3.52 -4.54 7.66
CA LEU A 90 -2.93 -4.60 9.00
C LEU A 90 -1.42 -4.31 8.91
N ILE A 91 -0.95 -3.35 9.70
CA ILE A 91 0.46 -2.95 9.76
C ILE A 91 0.93 -3.15 11.20
N ASP A 92 1.68 -4.22 11.43
CA ASP A 92 2.31 -4.46 12.71
C ASP A 92 3.34 -3.36 13.01
N ARG A 93 3.50 -3.03 14.30
CA ARG A 93 4.56 -2.14 14.75
C ARG A 93 5.94 -2.65 14.30
N GLY A 94 6.71 -1.77 13.68
CA GLY A 94 8.03 -2.09 13.14
C GLY A 94 8.00 -2.74 11.74
N ALA A 95 6.85 -2.84 11.08
CA ALA A 95 6.77 -3.05 9.64
C ALA A 95 6.91 -1.71 8.90
N LEU A 96 7.34 -1.76 7.62
CA LEU A 96 7.30 -0.59 6.72
C LEU A 96 8.03 0.67 7.25
N CYS A 97 9.06 0.52 8.09
CA CYS A 97 9.79 1.61 8.77
C CYS A 97 10.48 2.66 7.85
N SER A 98 10.48 2.42 6.54
CA SER A 98 11.04 3.35 5.54
C SER A 98 10.00 3.89 4.57
N LEU A 99 8.71 3.59 4.77
CA LEU A 99 7.66 3.98 3.84
C LEU A 99 7.48 5.50 3.87
N GLU A 100 7.59 6.12 2.70
CA GLU A 100 7.46 7.57 2.51
C GLU A 100 6.17 7.91 1.75
N LEU A 101 5.76 7.04 0.81
CA LEU A 101 4.55 7.20 0.00
C LEU A 101 3.69 5.94 0.07
N PHE A 102 2.43 6.11 0.47
CA PHE A 102 1.41 5.08 0.45
C PHE A 102 0.22 5.52 -0.40
N SER A 103 -0.14 4.73 -1.42
CA SER A 103 -1.30 5.01 -2.26
C SER A 103 -2.31 3.86 -2.21
N LEU A 104 -3.57 4.22 -1.97
CA LEU A 104 -4.75 3.37 -1.98
C LEU A 104 -5.67 3.87 -3.09
N ARG A 105 -5.92 3.04 -4.11
CA ARG A 105 -6.73 3.43 -5.26
C ARG A 105 -7.72 2.34 -5.65
N GLU A 106 -8.99 2.68 -5.87
CA GLU A 106 -9.99 1.75 -6.42
C GLU A 106 -10.14 0.47 -5.58
N LEU A 107 -10.09 0.58 -4.24
CA LEU A 107 -10.15 -0.57 -3.33
C LEU A 107 -11.58 -0.81 -2.84
N SER A 108 -12.40 -1.37 -3.72
CA SER A 108 -13.87 -1.46 -3.59
C SER A 108 -14.44 -2.13 -2.32
N GLN A 109 -13.64 -2.86 -1.54
CA GLN A 109 -14.05 -3.48 -0.28
C GLN A 109 -13.34 -2.92 0.95
N LEU A 110 -12.33 -2.06 0.78
CA LEU A 110 -11.58 -1.49 1.89
C LEU A 110 -12.36 -0.29 2.45
N LYS A 111 -13.01 -0.50 3.60
CA LYS A 111 -13.92 0.48 4.22
C LYS A 111 -13.28 1.35 5.29
N THR A 112 -12.11 0.97 5.78
CA THR A 112 -11.43 1.64 6.90
C THR A 112 -9.98 1.93 6.54
N VAL A 113 -9.39 2.94 7.19
CA VAL A 113 -7.96 3.23 7.03
C VAL A 113 -7.11 2.03 7.49
N PRO A 114 -5.90 1.83 6.93
CA PRO A 114 -5.01 0.75 7.36
C PRO A 114 -4.75 0.78 8.87
N SER A 115 -5.02 -0.33 9.56
CA SER A 115 -4.74 -0.45 10.98
C SER A 115 -3.23 -0.41 11.22
N GLY A 116 -2.78 0.48 12.10
CA GLY A 116 -1.37 0.70 12.38
C GLY A 116 -0.69 1.73 11.47
N ILE A 117 -1.42 2.44 10.61
CA ILE A 117 -0.87 3.52 9.77
C ILE A 117 -0.16 4.61 10.59
N GLN A 118 -0.64 4.89 11.81
CA GLN A 118 -0.01 5.83 12.74
C GLN A 118 1.40 5.42 13.21
N HIS A 119 1.82 4.17 12.96
CA HIS A 119 3.17 3.70 13.27
C HIS A 119 4.19 3.99 12.16
N LEU A 120 3.74 4.51 11.01
CA LEU A 120 4.59 4.80 9.87
C LEU A 120 5.28 6.17 10.02
N GLU A 121 6.31 6.22 10.86
CA GLU A 121 7.01 7.46 11.26
C GLU A 121 7.61 8.28 10.10
N LYS A 122 7.84 7.66 8.94
CA LYS A 122 8.43 8.31 7.75
C LYS A 122 7.43 8.60 6.65
N LEU A 123 6.15 8.26 6.85
CA LEU A 123 5.12 8.50 5.85
C LEU A 123 4.96 10.01 5.65
N LYS A 124 5.10 10.44 4.39
CA LYS A 124 4.96 11.84 3.98
C LYS A 124 3.71 12.03 3.14
N ASP A 125 3.50 11.10 2.21
CA ASP A 125 2.46 11.19 1.19
C ASP A 125 1.48 10.03 1.34
N LEU A 126 0.22 10.36 1.61
CA LEU A 126 -0.90 9.43 1.59
C LEU A 126 -1.87 9.86 0.48
N TYR A 127 -2.00 9.01 -0.53
CA TYR A 127 -2.89 9.23 -1.67
C TYR A 127 -4.04 8.24 -1.65
N ILE A 128 -5.26 8.77 -1.65
CA ILE A 128 -6.51 8.00 -1.56
C ILE A 128 -7.35 8.41 -2.76
N GLU A 129 -7.77 7.47 -3.59
CA GLU A 129 -8.48 7.78 -4.83
C GLU A 129 -9.53 6.71 -5.09
N ASP A 130 -10.74 7.14 -5.45
CA ASP A 130 -11.85 6.26 -5.83
C ASP A 130 -12.06 5.11 -4.82
N MET A 131 -12.44 5.48 -3.60
CA MET A 131 -12.65 4.55 -2.50
C MET A 131 -14.16 4.37 -2.24
N PRO A 132 -14.58 3.28 -1.58
CA PRO A 132 -15.99 3.13 -1.20
C PRO A 132 -16.48 4.32 -0.38
N THR A 133 -17.74 4.72 -0.59
CA THR A 133 -18.36 5.84 0.12
C THR A 133 -18.20 5.75 1.64
N GLU A 134 -18.22 4.54 2.21
CA GLU A 134 -18.00 4.31 3.64
C GLU A 134 -16.57 4.72 4.09
N PHE A 135 -15.55 4.42 3.29
CA PHE A 135 -14.17 4.85 3.55
C PHE A 135 -14.04 6.37 3.45
N GLU A 136 -14.65 6.98 2.42
CA GLU A 136 -14.65 8.43 2.24
C GLU A 136 -15.30 9.14 3.42
N GLN A 137 -16.49 8.68 3.86
CA GLN A 137 -17.19 9.22 5.03
C GLN A 137 -16.37 9.10 6.31
N ARG A 138 -15.68 7.97 6.52
CA ARG A 138 -14.83 7.78 7.70
C ARG A 138 -13.59 8.66 7.68
N THR A 139 -13.06 9.01 6.52
CA THR A 139 -11.83 9.83 6.40
C THR A 139 -12.09 11.32 6.23
N ALA A 140 -13.37 11.71 6.07
CA ALA A 140 -13.78 13.08 5.84
C ALA A 140 -13.35 14.04 6.99
N PRO A 141 -12.81 15.23 6.67
CA PRO A 141 -12.30 16.17 7.67
C PRO A 141 -13.40 16.82 8.55
N ASP A 142 -14.66 16.72 8.17
CA ASP A 142 -15.81 17.33 8.84
C ASP A 142 -16.47 16.42 9.90
N GLY A 143 -15.74 15.42 10.39
CA GLY A 143 -16.19 14.55 11.49
C GLY A 143 -16.08 13.05 11.21
N GLY A 144 -15.38 12.65 10.14
CA GLY A 144 -15.11 11.25 9.85
C GLY A 144 -14.37 10.54 10.99
N GLU A 145 -14.86 9.36 11.35
CA GLU A 145 -14.37 8.57 12.49
C GLU A 145 -12.88 8.19 12.40
N ASP A 146 -12.36 8.00 11.19
CA ASP A 146 -10.96 7.64 10.91
C ASP A 146 -10.10 8.86 10.53
N HIS A 147 -10.67 10.05 10.36
CA HIS A 147 -9.93 11.24 9.94
C HIS A 147 -8.73 11.53 10.86
N TRP A 148 -8.95 11.41 12.17
CA TRP A 148 -7.91 11.68 13.17
C TRP A 148 -6.70 10.74 13.08
N ILE A 149 -6.86 9.56 12.47
CA ILE A 149 -5.81 8.55 12.31
C ILE A 149 -4.79 8.98 11.26
N ILE A 150 -5.24 9.73 10.23
CA ILE A 150 -4.42 10.10 9.07
C ILE A 150 -4.10 11.60 9.01
N GLN A 151 -4.72 12.44 9.84
CA GLN A 151 -4.52 13.89 9.85
C GLN A 151 -3.07 14.33 10.10
N ASP A 152 -2.30 13.50 10.82
CA ASP A 152 -0.90 13.79 11.16
C ASP A 152 0.08 13.52 10.00
N VAL A 153 -0.37 12.83 8.95
CA VAL A 153 0.43 12.64 7.74
C VAL A 153 0.65 14.01 7.06
N PRO A 154 1.88 14.38 6.66
CA PRO A 154 2.16 15.71 6.11
C PRO A 154 1.35 16.07 4.86
N HIS A 155 1.15 15.12 3.96
CA HIS A 155 0.45 15.33 2.69
C HIS A 155 -0.58 14.23 2.47
N VAL A 156 -1.83 14.49 2.84
CA VAL A 156 -2.98 13.66 2.51
C VAL A 156 -3.72 14.31 1.35
N ARG A 157 -3.94 13.53 0.29
CA ARG A 157 -4.75 13.95 -0.84
C ARG A 157 -5.77 12.86 -1.16
N ILE A 158 -7.04 13.27 -1.22
CA ILE A 158 -8.18 12.39 -1.46
C ILE A 158 -8.86 12.86 -2.74
N TRP A 159 -9.03 11.97 -3.72
CA TRP A 159 -9.74 12.22 -4.97
C TRP A 159 -10.98 11.34 -5.04
N SER A 160 -12.08 11.89 -5.55
CA SER A 160 -13.20 11.09 -6.04
C SER A 160 -12.86 10.54 -7.43
N GLU A 161 -13.67 9.58 -7.91
CA GLU A 161 -13.62 9.10 -9.29
C GLU A 161 -13.63 10.27 -10.29
N ASP A 162 -12.78 10.19 -11.32
CA ASP A 162 -12.65 11.14 -12.42
C ASP A 162 -12.34 12.61 -12.07
N ALA A 163 -11.92 12.91 -10.84
CA ALA A 163 -11.57 14.28 -10.45
C ALA A 163 -10.14 14.68 -10.87
N GLU A 164 -10.01 15.80 -11.59
CA GLU A 164 -8.69 16.36 -11.95
C GLU A 164 -7.93 16.92 -10.72
N GLU A 165 -8.67 17.40 -9.72
CA GLU A 165 -8.15 17.96 -8.47
C GLU A 165 -8.60 17.13 -7.26
N PRO A 166 -7.81 17.07 -6.17
CA PRO A 166 -8.23 16.35 -4.98
C PRO A 166 -9.44 17.03 -4.32
N LEU A 167 -10.46 16.23 -3.98
CA LEU A 167 -11.61 16.62 -3.19
C LEU A 167 -11.20 17.15 -1.81
N HIS A 168 -10.20 16.50 -1.20
CA HIS A 168 -9.62 16.94 0.06
C HIS A 168 -8.09 16.96 -0.03
N MET A 169 -7.51 18.06 0.44
CA MET A 169 -6.07 18.18 0.70
C MET A 169 -5.88 18.67 2.13
N PHE A 170 -5.19 17.87 2.93
CA PHE A 170 -4.86 18.23 4.30
C PHE A 170 -3.56 17.54 4.73
N GLY A 171 -3.13 17.84 5.95
CA GLY A 171 -1.95 17.25 6.56
C GLY A 171 -1.23 18.24 7.45
N ARG A 172 -0.21 17.76 8.15
CA ARG A 172 0.56 18.59 9.06
C ARG A 172 1.46 19.57 8.31
N SER A 173 1.24 20.88 8.51
CA SER A 173 2.24 21.88 8.13
C SER A 173 3.48 21.74 9.03
N HIS A 174 4.67 21.64 8.44
CA HIS A 174 5.91 21.80 9.20
C HIS A 174 5.96 23.24 9.75
N HIS A 175 5.70 23.38 11.05
CA HIS A 175 6.20 24.49 11.85
C HIS A 175 7.43 24.03 12.61
#